data_AF-A0A6D2C220-F1
#
_entry.id   AF-A0A6D2C220-F1
#
_cell.length_a   1.000
_cell.length_b   1.000
_cell.length_c   1.000
_cell.angle_alpha   90.00
_cell.angle_beta   90.00
_cell.angle_gamma   90.00
#
_symmetry.space_group_name_H-M   'P 1'
#
loop_
_entity.id
_entity.type
_entity.pdbx_description
1 polymer ?
#
loop_
_entity_poly.entity_id
_entity_poly.type
_entity_poly.pdbx_seq_one_letter_code
_entity_poly.pdbx_strand_id
1 'polypeptide(L)'
;DINIKYLNLYLGNEIYTANTLLLWLLQYVKEIIILSYDTHTNFKIPTHCLQPMGFDRNESVLDNDDLGFSAFMLLQELFFMSEKFHFIHLEGLEALKDVKSKKMGIKFIFNKELPKNCLPRANQFSLFATPAINLFSTQAEPILLDHSRNTHRIFVDRMHEQAYCVIQILKVKAHSSDTGRRVFKNYYSFERFEFLNKSNDFYALANKVDAHGQHYKEISFYTKHHRKETISMDVLCSNNNIPAQLKLHDINEILDYKSVTTENITLPTPIKHIDMDSDMMWNLVVILSFNYQNITKKESLLSLLHIFGFTFDSQDKHFLTNLSDAIINIQSQPTYKVHGCITRRGILVTISMDETKFYCLGEVYKIGLILSHLFASFAAINSFCELNIICVLSNTIFTYPVQFGNKALL
;
A
#
# COMPACT_ATOMS: atom_id res chain seq x y z
N ASP A 1 22.63 -21.07 17.47
CA ASP A 1 22.84 -19.61 17.34
C ASP A 1 21.78 -19.03 16.45
N ILE A 2 20.82 -18.32 17.03
CA ILE A 2 19.75 -17.67 16.30
C ILE A 2 20.20 -16.22 16.12
N ASN A 3 20.78 -15.90 14.96
CA ASN A 3 21.25 -14.55 14.64
C ASN A 3 20.08 -13.65 14.21
N ILE A 4 19.10 -13.46 15.09
CA ILE A 4 17.94 -12.60 14.86
C ILE A 4 18.33 -11.16 15.20
N LYS A 5 18.24 -10.28 14.21
CA LYS A 5 18.45 -8.83 14.40
C LYS A 5 17.17 -8.09 14.76
N TYR A 6 16.07 -8.49 14.14
CA TYR A 6 14.77 -7.87 14.26
C TYR A 6 13.65 -8.92 14.22
N LEU A 7 12.47 -8.53 14.69
CA LEU A 7 11.25 -9.34 14.65
C LEU A 7 10.10 -8.50 14.10
N ASN A 8 9.42 -9.05 13.10
CA ASN A 8 8.17 -8.48 12.60
C ASN A 8 7.01 -9.26 13.21
N LEU A 9 6.05 -8.53 13.80
CA LEU A 9 4.89 -9.12 14.43
C LEU A 9 3.62 -8.53 13.84
N TYR A 10 2.75 -9.39 13.35
CA TYR A 10 1.40 -9.04 12.94
C TYR A 10 0.46 -9.12 14.14
N LEU A 11 -0.32 -8.06 14.38
CA LEU A 11 -1.23 -7.93 15.53
C LEU A 11 -2.63 -8.52 15.29
N GLY A 12 -2.89 -9.08 14.12
CA GLY A 12 -4.12 -9.78 13.77
C GLY A 12 -5.13 -8.95 12.96
N ASN A 13 -6.19 -9.64 12.52
CA ASN A 13 -7.24 -9.07 11.66
C ASN A 13 -8.36 -8.39 12.45
N GLU A 14 -8.51 -8.69 13.75
CA GLU A 14 -9.60 -8.15 14.55
C GLU A 14 -9.41 -6.64 14.77
N ILE A 15 -10.24 -5.83 14.11
CA ILE A 15 -10.11 -4.38 14.04
C ILE A 15 -9.93 -3.73 15.43
N TYR A 16 -10.77 -4.08 16.41
CA TYR A 16 -10.70 -3.47 17.74
C TYR A 16 -9.39 -3.81 18.46
N THR A 17 -9.06 -5.10 18.56
CA THR A 17 -7.89 -5.60 19.29
C THR A 17 -6.59 -5.16 18.61
N ALA A 18 -6.47 -5.31 17.29
CA ALA A 18 -5.26 -4.97 16.55
C ALA A 18 -4.93 -3.46 16.63
N ASN A 19 -5.91 -2.59 16.40
CA ASN A 19 -5.71 -1.14 16.50
C ASN A 19 -5.42 -0.70 17.94
N THR A 20 -6.11 -1.29 18.93
CA THR A 20 -5.83 -1.02 20.35
C THR A 20 -4.41 -1.44 20.71
N LEU A 21 -3.98 -2.63 20.33
CA LEU A 21 -2.61 -3.10 20.58
C LEU A 21 -1.58 -2.20 19.89
N LEU A 22 -1.82 -1.80 18.64
CA LEU A 22 -0.94 -0.90 17.89
C LEU A 22 -0.70 0.41 18.66
N LEU A 23 -1.78 1.06 19.14
CA LEU A 23 -1.70 2.26 19.95
C LEU A 23 -0.94 2.02 21.27
N TRP A 24 -1.24 0.93 21.98
CA TRP A 24 -0.57 0.63 23.25
C TRP A 24 0.92 0.36 23.08
N LEU A 25 1.29 -0.38 22.03
CA LEU A 25 2.66 -0.72 21.69
C LEU A 25 3.47 0.52 21.33
N LEU A 26 2.92 1.42 20.52
CA LEU A 26 3.68 2.57 20.01
C LEU A 26 3.66 3.79 20.92
N GLN A 27 2.55 4.04 21.65
CA GLN A 27 2.39 5.25 22.46
C GLN A 27 2.55 5.02 23.96
N TYR A 28 2.15 3.85 24.46
CA TYR A 28 2.03 3.59 25.90
C TYR A 28 3.07 2.60 26.44
N VAL A 29 3.96 2.07 25.62
CA VAL A 29 5.08 1.23 26.09
C VAL A 29 6.07 2.07 26.89
N LYS A 30 6.30 1.63 28.13
CA LYS A 30 7.29 2.18 29.05
C LYS A 30 8.61 1.43 28.95
N GLU A 31 8.56 0.09 28.92
CA GLU A 31 9.75 -0.77 28.87
C GLU A 31 9.49 -2.00 28.01
N ILE A 32 10.54 -2.44 27.29
CA ILE A 32 10.57 -3.70 26.56
C ILE A 32 11.63 -4.58 27.20
N ILE A 33 11.24 -5.77 27.64
CA ILE A 33 12.14 -6.71 28.33
C ILE A 33 12.13 -8.04 27.59
N ILE A 34 13.30 -8.49 27.17
CA ILE A 34 13.48 -9.86 26.71
C ILE A 34 13.76 -10.75 27.91
N LEU A 35 12.95 -11.81 28.05
CA LEU A 35 13.03 -12.82 29.09
C LEU A 35 13.62 -14.08 28.48
N SER A 36 14.71 -14.59 29.05
CA SER A 36 15.14 -15.96 28.79
C SER A 36 14.61 -16.85 29.91
N TYR A 37 13.73 -17.79 29.57
CA TYR A 37 13.12 -18.65 30.59
C TYR A 37 14.09 -19.69 31.15
N ASP A 38 15.07 -20.13 30.35
CA ASP A 38 16.03 -21.17 30.76
C ASP A 38 17.17 -20.60 31.61
N THR A 39 17.65 -19.39 31.30
CA THR A 39 18.77 -18.75 31.99
C THR A 39 18.33 -17.74 33.05
N HIS A 40 17.03 -17.44 33.13
CA HIS A 40 16.46 -16.38 33.98
C HIS A 40 17.11 -15.00 33.81
N THR A 41 17.75 -14.75 32.66
CA THR A 41 18.37 -13.47 32.34
C THR A 41 17.38 -12.58 31.61
N ASN A 42 17.37 -11.30 31.98
CA ASN A 42 16.50 -10.29 31.39
C ASN A 42 17.33 -9.20 30.71
N PHE A 43 16.97 -8.85 29.48
CA PHE A 43 17.62 -7.78 28.72
C PHE A 43 16.60 -6.69 28.44
N LYS A 44 16.95 -5.42 28.69
CA LYS A 44 16.08 -4.30 28.35
C LYS A 44 16.40 -3.81 26.94
N ILE A 45 15.38 -3.63 26.12
CA ILE A 45 15.49 -2.97 24.82
C ILE A 45 14.90 -1.55 24.96
N PRO A 46 15.56 -0.53 24.39
CA PRO A 46 14.98 0.81 24.29
C PRO A 46 13.64 0.80 23.55
N THR A 47 12.69 1.61 24.00
CA THR A 47 11.34 1.65 23.40
C THR A 47 11.33 2.16 21.95
N HIS A 48 12.33 2.96 21.55
CA HIS A 48 12.48 3.46 20.18
C HIS A 48 12.86 2.38 19.15
N CYS A 49 13.27 1.18 19.61
CA CYS A 49 13.49 0.03 18.73
C CYS A 49 12.18 -0.60 18.24
N LEU A 50 11.04 -0.18 18.79
CA LEU A 50 9.72 -0.62 18.35
C LEU A 50 9.12 0.43 17.40
N GLN A 51 8.86 0.02 16.17
CA GLN A 51 8.40 0.91 15.10
C GLN A 51 7.16 0.35 14.41
N PRO A 52 6.24 1.20 13.92
CA PRO A 52 5.19 0.75 13.02
C PRO A 52 5.77 0.30 11.68
N MET A 53 5.10 -0.64 11.00
CA MET A 53 5.43 -1.05 9.64
C MET A 53 4.29 -0.72 8.67
N GLY A 54 4.62 -0.74 7.38
CA GLY A 54 3.70 -0.56 6.26
C GLY A 54 3.69 0.85 5.68
N PHE A 55 4.60 1.72 6.14
CA PHE A 55 4.65 3.14 5.77
C PHE A 55 5.79 3.47 4.80
N ASP A 56 6.83 2.63 4.76
CA ASP A 56 7.97 2.85 3.89
C ASP A 56 7.67 2.41 2.46
N ARG A 57 8.38 3.05 1.50
CA ARG A 57 8.24 2.75 0.08
C ARG A 57 8.50 1.28 -0.25
N ASN A 58 9.47 0.67 0.41
CA ASN A 58 9.86 -0.73 0.20
C ASN A 58 8.86 -1.72 0.81
N GLU A 59 7.95 -1.23 1.65
CA GLU A 59 6.87 -2.02 2.24
C GLU A 59 5.57 -1.80 1.47
N SER A 60 5.59 -1.04 0.37
CA SER A 60 4.39 -0.83 -0.44
C SER A 60 3.98 -2.09 -1.17
N VAL A 61 2.68 -2.32 -1.20
CA VAL A 61 2.05 -3.51 -1.75
C VAL A 61 1.65 -3.26 -3.20
N LEU A 62 1.34 -2.00 -3.53
CA LEU A 62 1.04 -1.57 -4.89
C LEU A 62 2.33 -1.14 -5.59
N ASP A 63 2.61 -1.67 -6.77
CA ASP A 63 3.73 -1.22 -7.59
C ASP A 63 3.37 0.06 -8.34
N ASN A 64 4.26 1.06 -8.31
CA ASN A 64 4.14 2.26 -9.15
C ASN A 64 5.51 2.66 -9.72
N ASP A 65 5.53 2.89 -11.03
CA ASP A 65 6.66 3.48 -11.74
C ASP A 65 6.79 4.96 -11.34
N ASP A 66 7.72 5.25 -10.42
CA ASP A 66 8.46 6.50 -10.13
C ASP A 66 7.86 7.91 -10.43
N LEU A 67 6.54 8.08 -10.60
CA LEU A 67 5.91 9.37 -10.90
C LEU A 67 5.76 10.28 -9.67
N GLY A 68 6.39 9.95 -8.53
CA GLY A 68 6.48 10.83 -7.35
C GLY A 68 5.23 10.87 -6.47
N PHE A 69 4.35 9.86 -6.56
CA PHE A 69 3.03 9.84 -5.89
C PHE A 69 2.92 8.87 -4.71
N SER A 70 4.02 8.55 -4.02
CA SER A 70 4.01 7.60 -2.88
C SER A 70 3.01 7.98 -1.78
N ALA A 71 2.74 9.28 -1.61
CA ALA A 71 1.72 9.86 -0.74
C ALA A 71 0.35 9.18 -0.88
N PHE A 72 -0.08 9.01 -2.13
CA PHE A 72 -1.41 8.53 -2.47
C PHE A 72 -1.53 7.02 -2.35
N MET A 73 -0.41 6.32 -2.42
CA MET A 73 -0.35 4.87 -2.26
C MET A 73 -0.75 4.47 -0.85
N LEU A 74 -0.28 5.20 0.18
CA LEU A 74 -0.66 4.92 1.56
C LEU A 74 -2.17 5.06 1.80
N LEU A 75 -2.81 6.03 1.12
CA LEU A 75 -4.26 6.18 1.18
C LEU A 75 -4.99 5.07 0.43
N GLN A 76 -4.50 4.68 -0.75
CA GLN A 76 -5.05 3.53 -1.46
C GLN A 76 -4.94 2.26 -0.60
N GLU A 77 -3.77 1.98 -0.04
CA GLU A 77 -3.53 0.82 0.81
C GLU A 77 -4.40 0.84 2.08
N LEU A 78 -4.69 2.03 2.66
CA LEU A 78 -5.61 2.16 3.79
C LEU A 78 -7.01 1.61 3.47
N PHE A 79 -7.51 1.86 2.26
CA PHE A 79 -8.83 1.42 1.84
C PHE A 79 -8.84 0.02 1.21
N PHE A 80 -7.76 -0.40 0.54
CA PHE A 80 -7.68 -1.72 -0.08
C PHE A 80 -7.27 -2.83 0.90
N MET A 81 -6.39 -2.53 1.85
CA MET A 81 -5.81 -3.51 2.75
C MET A 81 -5.30 -2.83 4.04
N SER A 82 -6.23 -2.33 4.84
CA SER A 82 -5.95 -1.63 6.11
C SER A 82 -5.12 -2.45 7.10
N GLU A 83 -5.22 -3.78 7.01
CA GLU A 83 -4.49 -4.76 7.80
C GLU A 83 -2.97 -4.63 7.64
N LYS A 84 -2.49 -4.09 6.52
CA LYS A 84 -1.07 -3.78 6.29
C LYS A 84 -0.44 -2.98 7.43
N PHE A 85 -1.22 -2.11 8.06
CA PHE A 85 -0.76 -1.20 9.11
C PHE A 85 -0.88 -1.80 10.52
N HIS A 86 -1.24 -3.09 10.65
CA HIS A 86 -1.27 -3.81 11.93
C HIS A 86 0.04 -4.59 12.19
N PHE A 87 1.13 -4.19 11.54
CA PHE A 87 2.45 -4.75 11.75
C PHE A 87 3.32 -3.84 12.62
N ILE A 88 4.12 -4.46 13.48
CA ILE A 88 5.18 -3.78 14.24
C ILE A 88 6.53 -4.44 13.96
N HIS A 89 7.55 -3.60 13.93
CA HIS A 89 8.95 -3.98 13.81
C HIS A 89 9.66 -3.78 15.14
N LEU A 90 10.34 -4.81 15.63
CA LEU A 90 11.16 -4.73 16.84
C LEU A 90 12.62 -5.02 16.50
N GLU A 91 13.46 -3.98 16.59
CA GLU A 91 14.91 -4.09 16.47
C GLU A 91 15.59 -4.38 17.81
N GLY A 92 16.92 -4.51 17.80
CA GLY A 92 17.73 -4.65 19.01
C GLY A 92 17.81 -6.08 19.55
N LEU A 93 17.42 -7.08 18.75
CA LEU A 93 17.45 -8.49 19.13
C LEU A 93 18.85 -9.11 19.00
N GLU A 94 19.83 -8.37 18.47
CA GLU A 94 21.23 -8.81 18.37
C GLU A 94 21.84 -9.16 19.73
N ALA A 95 21.34 -8.56 20.82
CA ALA A 95 21.71 -8.90 22.19
C ALA A 95 21.44 -10.37 22.57
N LEU A 96 20.63 -11.07 21.77
CA LEU A 96 20.29 -12.48 21.98
C LEU A 96 21.29 -13.46 21.39
N LYS A 97 22.26 -12.99 20.60
CA LYS A 97 23.22 -13.85 19.90
C LYS A 97 23.96 -14.81 20.83
N ASP A 98 24.31 -14.35 22.02
CA ASP A 98 25.09 -15.11 23.01
C ASP A 98 24.21 -15.86 24.03
N VAL A 99 22.88 -15.72 23.95
CA VAL A 99 21.96 -16.31 24.91
C VAL A 99 21.58 -17.72 24.48
N LYS A 100 22.09 -18.71 25.19
CA LYS A 100 21.76 -20.13 24.97
C LYS A 100 20.43 -20.49 25.67
N SER A 101 19.32 -20.12 25.05
CA SER A 101 17.97 -20.40 25.55
C SER A 101 17.09 -21.01 24.46
N LYS A 102 16.28 -22.01 24.82
CA LYS A 102 15.28 -22.65 23.94
C LYS A 102 13.95 -21.92 23.98
N LYS A 103 13.66 -21.19 25.06
CA LYS A 103 12.42 -20.43 25.23
C LYS A 103 12.72 -19.00 25.63
N MET A 104 12.25 -18.08 24.81
CA MET A 104 12.36 -16.65 25.07
C MET A 104 10.98 -16.01 25.04
N GLY A 105 10.83 -14.94 25.81
CA GLY A 105 9.63 -14.11 25.84
C GLY A 105 9.99 -12.65 25.65
N ILE A 106 9.09 -11.89 25.04
CA ILE A 106 9.20 -10.43 24.97
C ILE A 106 8.06 -9.87 25.81
N LYS A 107 8.42 -9.12 26.85
CA LYS A 107 7.48 -8.51 27.77
C LYS A 107 7.42 -7.01 27.52
N PHE A 108 6.25 -6.54 27.11
CA PHE A 108 5.93 -5.13 27.00
C PHE A 108 5.30 -4.66 28.31
N ILE A 109 5.86 -3.61 28.90
CA ILE A 109 5.32 -2.96 30.10
C ILE A 109 4.71 -1.63 29.66
N PHE A 110 3.41 -1.47 29.88
CA PHE A 110 2.69 -0.25 29.51
C PHE A 110 2.57 0.72 30.70
N ASN A 111 2.44 2.01 30.39
CA ASN A 111 2.15 3.07 31.38
C ASN A 111 0.65 3.28 31.62
N LYS A 112 -0.21 2.63 30.81
CA LYS A 112 -1.67 2.61 30.95
C LYS A 112 -2.18 1.17 30.92
N GLU A 113 -3.26 0.91 31.63
CA GLU A 113 -3.96 -0.37 31.58
C GLU A 113 -4.55 -0.59 30.18
N LEU A 114 -4.56 -1.85 29.72
CA LEU A 114 -5.28 -2.22 28.51
C LEU A 114 -6.80 -2.12 28.77
N PRO A 115 -7.61 -1.71 27.78
CA PRO A 115 -9.06 -1.69 27.93
C PRO A 115 -9.56 -3.10 28.23
N LYS A 116 -10.57 -3.25 29.11
CA LYS A 116 -11.10 -4.56 29.52
C LYS A 116 -11.59 -5.44 28.36
N ASN A 117 -11.98 -4.81 27.26
CA ASN A 117 -12.49 -5.50 26.07
C ASN A 117 -11.35 -5.94 25.12
N CYS A 118 -10.11 -5.46 25.34
CA CYS A 118 -8.95 -5.87 24.58
C CYS A 118 -8.33 -7.10 25.24
N LEU A 119 -8.65 -8.28 24.71
CA LEU A 119 -8.20 -9.57 25.25
C LEU A 119 -7.28 -10.26 24.23
N PRO A 120 -5.98 -9.89 24.19
CA PRO A 120 -5.04 -10.47 23.23
C PRO A 120 -4.90 -11.99 23.45
N ARG A 121 -5.04 -12.75 22.37
CA ARG A 121 -4.86 -14.21 22.35
C ARG A 121 -3.69 -14.59 21.46
N ALA A 122 -3.00 -15.68 21.81
CA ALA A 122 -1.82 -16.13 21.07
C ALA A 122 -2.10 -16.38 19.57
N ASN A 123 -3.30 -16.84 19.22
CA ASN A 123 -3.70 -17.11 17.84
C ASN A 123 -4.02 -15.85 17.00
N GLN A 124 -4.07 -14.66 17.61
CA GLN A 124 -4.22 -13.40 16.89
C GLN A 124 -2.88 -12.88 16.37
N PHE A 125 -1.78 -13.28 17.01
CA PHE A 125 -0.44 -12.87 16.63
C PHE A 125 0.11 -13.81 15.58
N SER A 126 0.71 -13.25 14.53
CA SER A 126 1.42 -14.03 13.52
C SER A 126 2.83 -13.51 13.34
N LEU A 127 3.78 -14.43 13.31
CA LEU A 127 5.17 -14.18 12.92
C LEU A 127 5.34 -14.60 11.46
N PHE A 128 6.30 -13.99 10.76
CA PHE A 128 6.60 -14.30 9.35
C PHE A 128 5.40 -14.12 8.41
N ALA A 129 4.46 -13.23 8.77
CA ALA A 129 3.37 -12.84 7.91
C ALA A 129 3.80 -11.71 6.97
N THR A 130 3.29 -11.72 5.75
CA THR A 130 3.45 -10.63 4.78
C THR A 130 2.14 -10.46 4.00
N PRO A 131 1.75 -9.24 3.65
CA PRO A 131 0.73 -9.07 2.62
C PRO A 131 1.21 -9.63 1.28
N ALA A 132 0.26 -10.07 0.46
CA ALA A 132 0.52 -10.58 -0.88
C ALA A 132 -0.62 -10.17 -1.83
N ILE A 133 -0.26 -9.84 -3.07
CA ILE A 133 -1.22 -9.63 -4.17
C ILE A 133 -1.07 -10.81 -5.14
N ASN A 134 -2.20 -11.29 -5.66
CA ASN A 134 -2.22 -12.29 -6.71
C ASN A 134 -1.80 -11.68 -8.07
N LEU A 135 -0.50 -11.67 -8.35
CA LEU A 135 0.09 -11.26 -9.63
C LEU A 135 1.10 -12.30 -10.10
N PHE A 136 1.06 -12.64 -11.39
CA PHE A 136 2.03 -13.53 -12.02
C PHE A 136 2.27 -13.15 -13.47
N SER A 137 3.46 -13.47 -13.98
CA SER A 137 3.81 -13.25 -15.39
C SER A 137 3.45 -14.49 -16.22
N THR A 138 2.87 -14.27 -17.39
CA THR A 138 2.52 -15.33 -18.35
C THR A 138 2.58 -14.80 -19.78
N GLN A 139 2.37 -15.67 -20.76
CA GLN A 139 2.22 -15.28 -22.16
C GLN A 139 0.75 -15.21 -22.55
N ALA A 140 0.37 -14.15 -23.25
CA ALA A 140 -0.94 -14.07 -23.88
C ALA A 140 -0.97 -14.91 -25.17
N GLU A 141 -2.16 -15.32 -25.59
CA GLU A 141 -2.36 -16.01 -26.84
C GLU A 141 -1.87 -15.18 -28.03
N PRO A 142 -1.15 -15.80 -28.99
CA PRO A 142 -0.63 -15.08 -30.14
C PRO A 142 -1.74 -14.46 -31.00
N ILE A 143 -1.50 -13.23 -31.46
CA ILE A 143 -2.39 -12.53 -32.39
C ILE A 143 -1.78 -12.60 -33.78
N LEU A 144 -2.53 -13.11 -34.76
CA LEU A 144 -2.18 -12.98 -36.17
C LEU A 144 -2.56 -11.58 -36.64
N LEU A 145 -1.58 -10.73 -36.88
CA LEU A 145 -1.77 -9.38 -37.39
C LEU A 145 -1.78 -9.43 -38.92
N ASP A 146 -2.95 -9.26 -39.51
CA ASP A 146 -3.16 -9.21 -40.97
C ASP A 146 -3.60 -7.83 -41.48
N HIS A 147 -3.59 -6.82 -40.60
CA HIS A 147 -4.03 -5.45 -40.85
C HIS A 147 -5.47 -5.30 -41.36
N SER A 148 -6.31 -6.33 -41.20
CA SER A 148 -7.75 -6.25 -41.50
C SER A 148 -8.54 -5.50 -40.42
N ARG A 149 -8.03 -5.51 -39.18
CA ARG A 149 -8.60 -4.85 -38.01
C ARG A 149 -7.54 -4.00 -37.34
N ASN A 150 -7.97 -2.89 -36.76
CA ASN A 150 -7.09 -1.96 -36.06
C ASN A 150 -6.91 -2.31 -34.57
N THR A 151 -7.87 -3.01 -33.98
CA THR A 151 -7.86 -3.37 -32.56
C THR A 151 -8.08 -4.87 -32.38
N HIS A 152 -7.43 -5.42 -31.34
CA HIS A 152 -7.50 -6.83 -31.00
C HIS A 152 -7.68 -7.00 -29.50
N ARG A 153 -8.63 -7.84 -29.08
CA ARG A 153 -8.77 -8.23 -27.67
C ARG A 153 -7.63 -9.16 -27.26
N ILE A 154 -7.08 -8.94 -26.07
CA ILE A 154 -5.99 -9.73 -25.50
C ILE A 154 -6.59 -10.88 -24.68
N PHE A 155 -6.14 -12.11 -24.95
CA PHE A 155 -6.53 -13.30 -24.21
C PHE A 155 -5.30 -13.99 -23.64
N VAL A 156 -5.40 -14.47 -22.41
CA VAL A 156 -4.40 -15.41 -21.83
C VAL A 156 -4.79 -16.84 -22.18
N ASP A 157 -6.07 -17.16 -22.01
CA ASP A 157 -6.69 -18.42 -22.39
C ASP A 157 -8.13 -18.12 -22.84
N ARG A 158 -8.44 -18.34 -24.12
CA ARG A 158 -9.77 -18.14 -24.70
C ARG A 158 -10.81 -19.12 -24.19
N MET A 159 -10.39 -20.30 -23.72
CA MET A 159 -11.33 -21.28 -23.17
C MET A 159 -11.82 -20.86 -21.78
N HIS A 160 -11.00 -20.07 -21.07
CA HIS A 160 -11.28 -19.60 -19.71
C HIS A 160 -11.14 -18.07 -19.60
N GLU A 161 -11.87 -17.32 -20.42
CA GLU A 161 -11.76 -15.85 -20.49
C GLU A 161 -11.99 -15.14 -19.14
N GLN A 162 -12.81 -15.73 -18.26
CA GLN A 162 -13.15 -15.16 -16.96
C GLN A 162 -12.09 -15.43 -15.89
N ALA A 163 -11.20 -16.40 -16.13
CA ALA A 163 -10.22 -16.82 -15.14
C ALA A 163 -9.03 -15.87 -15.01
N TYR A 164 -8.80 -15.02 -16.02
CA TYR A 164 -7.60 -14.18 -16.09
C TYR A 164 -7.97 -12.71 -16.29
N CYS A 165 -7.36 -11.85 -15.49
CA CYS A 165 -7.37 -10.41 -15.70
C CYS A 165 -5.96 -9.97 -16.12
N VAL A 166 -5.83 -9.38 -17.30
CA VAL A 166 -4.56 -8.78 -17.74
C VAL A 166 -4.39 -7.43 -17.05
N ILE A 167 -3.35 -7.29 -16.22
CA ILE A 167 -3.07 -6.07 -15.46
C ILE A 167 -2.17 -5.15 -16.29
N GLN A 168 -1.06 -5.68 -16.79
CA GLN A 168 -0.05 -4.93 -17.54
C GLN A 168 0.50 -5.75 -18.71
N ILE A 169 0.83 -5.07 -19.81
CA ILE A 169 1.61 -5.66 -20.90
C ILE A 169 3.08 -5.37 -20.62
N LEU A 170 3.87 -6.43 -20.43
CA LEU A 170 5.29 -6.32 -20.10
C LEU A 170 6.13 -6.17 -21.36
N LYS A 171 5.79 -6.93 -22.42
CA LYS A 171 6.54 -6.91 -23.67
C LYS A 171 5.69 -7.38 -24.84
N VAL A 172 5.86 -6.72 -25.99
CA VAL A 172 5.17 -7.06 -27.24
C VAL A 172 6.21 -7.35 -28.33
N LYS A 173 6.16 -8.53 -28.94
CA LYS A 173 7.09 -8.96 -29.99
C LYS A 173 6.34 -9.37 -31.25
N ALA A 174 6.80 -8.88 -32.40
CA ALA A 174 6.38 -9.35 -33.72
C ALA A 174 7.34 -10.45 -34.21
N HIS A 175 6.77 -11.47 -34.82
CA HIS A 175 7.48 -12.55 -35.49
C HIS A 175 7.00 -12.64 -36.94
N SER A 176 7.92 -12.46 -37.88
CA SER A 176 7.71 -12.70 -39.31
C SER A 176 8.84 -13.54 -39.86
N SER A 177 8.55 -14.35 -40.88
CA SER A 177 9.58 -15.04 -41.67
C SER A 177 10.47 -14.08 -42.46
N ASP A 178 9.96 -12.88 -42.78
CA ASP A 178 10.60 -11.92 -43.68
C ASP A 178 11.33 -10.81 -42.91
N THR A 179 10.68 -10.21 -41.91
CA THR A 179 11.22 -9.09 -41.12
C THR A 179 11.95 -9.53 -39.84
N GLY A 180 11.93 -10.82 -39.52
CA GLY A 180 12.54 -11.38 -38.31
C GLY A 180 11.76 -11.03 -37.04
N ARG A 181 12.47 -10.86 -35.92
CA ARG A 181 11.88 -10.53 -34.61
C ARG A 181 11.96 -9.03 -34.36
N ARG A 182 10.82 -8.39 -34.08
CA ARG A 182 10.73 -6.96 -33.76
C ARG A 182 10.05 -6.77 -32.40
N VAL A 183 10.36 -5.67 -31.72
CA VAL A 183 9.74 -5.33 -30.43
C VAL A 183 8.95 -4.05 -30.61
N PHE A 184 7.68 -4.08 -30.22
CA PHE A 184 6.88 -2.86 -30.20
C PHE A 184 7.11 -2.09 -28.90
N LYS A 185 7.14 -0.77 -29.00
CA LYS A 185 7.16 0.12 -27.84
C LYS A 185 5.74 0.48 -27.42
N ASN A 186 5.52 0.64 -26.12
CA ASN A 186 4.25 1.16 -25.63
C ASN A 186 4.11 2.63 -26.05
N TYR A 187 2.98 3.00 -26.62
CA TYR A 187 2.64 4.38 -26.89
C TYR A 187 2.09 5.01 -25.61
N TYR A 188 2.96 5.61 -24.80
CA TYR A 188 2.53 6.54 -23.77
C TYR A 188 2.41 7.94 -24.38
N SER A 189 1.22 8.55 -24.28
CA SER A 189 0.93 9.90 -24.79
C SER A 189 1.84 11.02 -24.24
N PHE A 190 2.69 10.71 -23.25
CA PHE A 190 3.60 11.64 -22.57
C PHE A 190 5.10 11.35 -22.74
N GLU A 191 5.48 10.33 -23.52
CA GLU A 191 6.91 10.12 -23.86
C GLU A 191 7.41 11.25 -24.77
N ARG A 192 8.00 12.25 -24.11
CA ARG A 192 8.71 13.40 -24.66
C ARG A 192 9.61 13.01 -25.84
N PHE A 193 9.27 13.55 -27.01
CA PHE A 193 10.12 13.88 -28.17
C PHE A 193 11.02 12.79 -28.80
N GLU A 194 11.18 11.59 -28.23
CA GLU A 194 11.89 10.48 -28.89
C GLU A 194 11.14 9.94 -30.13
N PHE A 195 9.83 10.16 -30.18
CA PHE A 195 8.95 9.76 -31.30
C PHE A 195 9.32 10.43 -32.63
N LEU A 196 10.02 11.56 -32.61
CA LEU A 196 10.42 12.29 -33.83
C LEU A 196 11.64 11.67 -34.53
N ASN A 197 12.48 10.92 -33.81
CA ASN A 197 13.82 10.60 -34.30
C ASN A 197 14.01 9.13 -34.76
N LYS A 198 13.04 8.23 -34.55
CA LYS A 198 13.17 6.82 -34.99
C LYS A 198 11.86 6.24 -35.53
N SER A 199 11.96 5.46 -36.62
CA SER A 199 10.90 4.64 -37.20
C SER A 199 10.60 3.41 -36.34
N ASN A 200 10.12 3.62 -35.13
CA ASN A 200 9.75 2.53 -34.22
C ASN A 200 8.31 2.09 -34.47
N ASP A 201 8.04 0.82 -34.15
CA ASP A 201 6.68 0.29 -34.10
C ASP A 201 6.11 0.48 -32.69
N PHE A 202 4.85 0.89 -32.62
CA PHE A 202 4.19 1.22 -31.37
C PHE A 202 2.90 0.43 -31.18
N TYR A 203 2.51 0.22 -29.94
CA TYR A 203 1.19 -0.28 -29.59
C TYR A 203 0.49 0.67 -28.60
N ALA A 204 -0.82 0.77 -28.68
CA ALA A 204 -1.64 1.46 -27.68
C ALA A 204 -2.61 0.48 -27.04
N LEU A 205 -2.96 0.73 -25.78
CA LEU A 205 -3.90 -0.08 -25.02
C LEU A 205 -5.18 0.69 -24.73
N ALA A 206 -6.30 -0.02 -24.76
CA ALA A 206 -7.58 0.49 -24.31
C ALA A 206 -8.22 -0.51 -23.35
N ASN A 207 -8.78 -0.02 -22.24
CA ASN A 207 -9.62 -0.82 -21.36
C ASN A 207 -11.07 -0.74 -21.88
N LYS A 208 -11.76 -1.86 -21.97
CA LYS A 208 -13.16 -1.95 -22.40
C LYS A 208 -13.95 -2.85 -21.47
N VAL A 209 -15.27 -2.69 -21.53
CA VAL A 209 -16.24 -3.49 -20.78
C VAL A 209 -17.18 -4.15 -21.78
N ASP A 210 -17.36 -5.47 -21.64
CA ASP A 210 -18.28 -6.24 -22.48
C ASP A 210 -19.73 -6.08 -22.00
N ALA A 211 -20.69 -6.53 -22.82
CA ALA A 211 -22.12 -6.48 -22.48
C ALA A 211 -22.50 -7.19 -21.16
N HIS A 212 -21.65 -8.13 -20.70
CA HIS A 212 -21.80 -8.83 -19.42
C HIS A 212 -21.13 -8.11 -18.24
N GLY A 213 -20.61 -6.88 -18.45
CA GLY A 213 -19.90 -6.12 -17.42
C GLY A 213 -18.45 -6.57 -17.17
N GLN A 214 -17.89 -7.43 -18.02
CA GLN A 214 -16.53 -7.93 -17.85
C GLN A 214 -15.50 -6.98 -18.45
N HIS A 215 -14.50 -6.59 -17.67
CA HIS A 215 -13.39 -5.76 -18.14
C HIS A 215 -12.38 -6.59 -18.94
N TYR A 216 -11.93 -6.03 -20.06
CA TYR A 216 -10.87 -6.60 -20.88
C TYR A 216 -9.98 -5.51 -21.48
N LYS A 217 -8.81 -5.92 -21.97
CA LYS A 217 -7.88 -5.03 -22.68
C LYS A 217 -7.90 -5.29 -24.17
N GLU A 218 -7.98 -4.22 -24.94
CA GLU A 218 -7.67 -4.22 -26.37
C GLU A 218 -6.30 -3.61 -26.62
N ILE A 219 -5.64 -4.12 -27.66
CA ILE A 219 -4.38 -3.60 -28.17
C ILE A 219 -4.55 -3.17 -29.62
N SER A 220 -3.98 -2.01 -29.93
CA SER A 220 -3.91 -1.42 -31.28
C SER A 220 -2.45 -1.30 -31.69
N PHE A 221 -2.13 -1.64 -32.94
CA PHE A 221 -0.76 -1.62 -33.45
C PHE A 221 -0.55 -0.51 -34.48
N TYR A 222 0.53 0.25 -34.33
CA TYR A 222 0.96 1.32 -35.23
C TYR A 222 2.32 0.96 -35.80
N THR A 223 2.34 0.46 -37.03
CA THR A 223 3.55 0.03 -37.74
C THR A 223 3.48 0.44 -39.21
N LYS A 224 4.65 0.68 -39.82
CA LYS A 224 4.77 0.90 -41.27
C LYS A 224 4.79 -0.40 -42.07
N HIS A 225 4.90 -1.54 -41.39
CA HIS A 225 4.93 -2.85 -42.01
C HIS A 225 3.51 -3.39 -42.13
N HIS A 226 3.05 -3.65 -43.35
CA HIS A 226 1.69 -4.15 -43.64
C HIS A 226 1.65 -5.64 -44.01
N ARG A 227 2.67 -6.40 -43.61
CA ARG A 227 2.75 -7.85 -43.89
C ARG A 227 2.10 -8.64 -42.76
N LYS A 228 1.67 -9.87 -43.07
CA LYS A 228 1.13 -10.78 -42.05
C LYS A 228 2.22 -11.20 -41.08
N GLU A 229 1.98 -11.02 -39.79
CA GLU A 229 2.94 -11.35 -38.74
C GLU A 229 2.23 -11.90 -37.50
N THR A 230 2.95 -12.68 -36.69
CA THR A 230 2.43 -13.20 -35.43
C THR A 230 2.97 -12.36 -34.27
N ILE A 231 2.07 -11.80 -33.48
CA ILE A 231 2.40 -11.02 -32.28
C ILE A 231 2.32 -11.93 -31.06
N SER A 232 3.40 -12.01 -30.30
CA SER A 232 3.44 -12.65 -28.98
C SER A 232 3.61 -11.58 -27.90
N MET A 233 2.95 -11.75 -26.76
CA MET A 233 2.98 -10.77 -25.68
C MET A 233 3.28 -11.45 -24.35
N ASP A 234 4.24 -10.90 -23.61
CA ASP A 234 4.48 -11.24 -22.22
C ASP A 234 3.64 -10.27 -21.37
N VAL A 235 2.82 -10.81 -20.46
CA VAL A 235 1.80 -10.06 -19.71
C VAL A 235 1.88 -10.37 -18.21
N LEU A 236 1.54 -9.37 -17.40
CA LEU A 236 1.30 -9.53 -15.97
C LEU A 236 -0.21 -9.70 -15.77
N CYS A 237 -0.59 -10.78 -15.09
CA CYS A 237 -1.97 -11.20 -14.92
C CYS A 237 -2.30 -11.53 -13.46
N SER A 238 -3.60 -11.57 -13.18
CA SER A 238 -4.19 -12.06 -11.94
C SER A 238 -5.29 -13.07 -12.25
N ASN A 239 -5.67 -13.94 -11.30
CA ASN A 239 -6.74 -14.92 -11.47
C ASN A 239 -8.16 -14.36 -11.29
N ASN A 240 -8.34 -13.04 -11.45
CA ASN A 240 -9.62 -12.37 -11.31
C ASN A 240 -10.29 -12.70 -9.95
N ASN A 241 -11.57 -13.04 -9.92
CA ASN A 241 -12.32 -13.37 -8.70
C ASN A 241 -12.26 -14.84 -8.26
N ILE A 242 -11.48 -15.69 -8.93
CA ILE A 242 -11.35 -17.10 -8.53
C ILE A 242 -10.78 -17.24 -7.09
N PRO A 243 -9.72 -16.51 -6.70
CA PRO A 243 -9.16 -16.64 -5.35
C PRO A 243 -10.14 -16.26 -4.23
N ALA A 244 -11.14 -15.42 -4.51
CA ALA A 244 -12.15 -15.02 -3.53
C ALA A 244 -13.06 -16.19 -3.09
N GLN A 245 -13.01 -17.33 -3.79
CA GLN A 245 -13.74 -18.55 -3.42
C GLN A 245 -12.95 -19.44 -2.43
N LEU A 246 -11.68 -19.14 -2.19
CA LEU A 246 -10.82 -19.89 -1.27
C LEU A 246 -11.20 -19.59 0.19
N LYS A 247 -11.01 -20.59 1.05
CA LYS A 247 -11.23 -20.48 2.49
C LYS A 247 -9.93 -20.10 3.21
N LEU A 248 -10.05 -19.88 4.51
CA LEU A 248 -8.89 -19.73 5.38
C LEU A 248 -8.05 -21.01 5.34
N HIS A 249 -6.73 -20.84 5.31
CA HIS A 249 -5.71 -21.90 5.25
C HIS A 249 -5.67 -22.73 3.95
N ASP A 250 -6.43 -22.37 2.92
CA ASP A 250 -6.39 -23.08 1.62
C ASP A 250 -5.10 -22.78 0.83
N ILE A 251 -4.46 -21.62 1.04
CA ILE A 251 -3.17 -21.28 0.42
C ILE A 251 -2.06 -21.87 1.27
N ASN A 252 -1.69 -23.13 0.97
CA ASN A 252 -0.84 -23.93 1.85
C ASN A 252 0.52 -24.36 1.29
N GLU A 253 0.80 -24.08 0.02
CA GLU A 253 2.02 -24.53 -0.64
C GLU A 253 2.76 -23.39 -1.34
N ILE A 254 4.08 -23.35 -1.13
CA ILE A 254 5.03 -22.59 -1.95
C ILE A 254 5.93 -23.58 -2.67
N LEU A 255 5.87 -23.57 -4.01
CA LEU A 255 6.59 -24.51 -4.87
C LEU A 255 8.12 -24.49 -4.68
N ASP A 256 8.67 -23.33 -4.33
CA ASP A 256 10.12 -23.11 -4.22
C ASP A 256 10.71 -23.52 -2.85
N TYR A 257 9.91 -23.67 -1.79
CA TYR A 257 10.40 -23.90 -0.42
C TYR A 257 9.70 -25.08 0.26
N LYS A 258 10.33 -26.27 0.21
CA LYS A 258 9.76 -27.52 0.77
C LYS A 258 9.75 -27.61 2.31
N SER A 259 10.38 -26.67 3.01
CA SER A 259 10.52 -26.72 4.49
C SER A 259 9.67 -25.69 5.22
N VAL A 260 8.89 -24.89 4.51
CA VAL A 260 8.06 -23.84 5.10
C VAL A 260 6.59 -24.19 4.85
N THR A 261 5.81 -24.27 5.92
CA THR A 261 4.36 -24.32 5.84
C THR A 261 3.83 -22.90 5.73
N THR A 262 3.04 -22.62 4.71
CA THR A 262 2.38 -21.33 4.55
C THR A 262 0.89 -21.49 4.72
N GLU A 263 0.20 -20.45 5.14
CA GLU A 263 -1.26 -20.44 5.29
C GLU A 263 -1.75 -19.00 5.08
N ASN A 264 -2.92 -18.82 4.48
CA ASN A 264 -3.55 -17.49 4.44
C ASN A 264 -4.28 -17.17 5.75
N ILE A 265 -3.89 -16.05 6.36
CA ILE A 265 -4.45 -15.52 7.60
C ILE A 265 -5.78 -14.79 7.34
N THR A 266 -5.93 -14.19 6.16
CA THR A 266 -7.11 -13.47 5.70
C THR A 266 -7.74 -14.19 4.50
N LEU A 267 -9.04 -13.91 4.28
CA LEU A 267 -9.71 -14.33 3.05
C LEU A 267 -9.21 -13.47 1.87
N PRO A 268 -8.88 -14.07 0.72
CA PRO A 268 -8.52 -13.30 -0.47
C PRO A 268 -9.66 -12.36 -0.88
N THR A 269 -9.31 -11.10 -1.16
CA THR A 269 -10.28 -10.09 -1.59
C THR A 269 -10.62 -10.28 -3.07
N PRO A 270 -11.86 -9.93 -3.50
CA PRO A 270 -12.20 -9.90 -4.91
C PRO A 270 -11.42 -8.79 -5.64
N ILE A 271 -11.26 -8.94 -6.96
CA ILE A 271 -10.71 -7.86 -7.78
C ILE A 271 -11.67 -6.66 -7.76
N LYS A 272 -11.11 -5.46 -7.61
CA LYS A 272 -11.87 -4.21 -7.69
C LYS A 272 -11.49 -3.50 -8.99
N HIS A 273 -12.50 -3.18 -9.79
CA HIS A 273 -12.33 -2.38 -11.00
C HIS A 273 -12.73 -0.93 -10.74
N ILE A 274 -12.01 0.00 -11.37
CA ILE A 274 -12.29 1.43 -11.30
C ILE A 274 -12.71 1.88 -12.68
N ASP A 275 -13.92 2.41 -12.78
CA ASP A 275 -14.40 3.05 -14.00
C ASP A 275 -13.79 4.45 -14.12
N MET A 276 -13.12 4.69 -15.24
CA MET A 276 -12.44 5.95 -15.53
C MET A 276 -13.40 6.92 -16.21
N ASP A 277 -14.31 7.48 -15.43
CA ASP A 277 -15.26 8.49 -15.92
C ASP A 277 -14.61 9.88 -16.08
N SER A 278 -15.29 10.78 -16.79
CA SER A 278 -14.86 12.18 -16.96
C SER A 278 -14.58 12.87 -15.63
N ASP A 279 -15.41 12.61 -14.64
CA ASP A 279 -15.31 13.23 -13.32
C ASP A 279 -14.09 12.68 -12.56
N MET A 280 -13.80 11.38 -12.71
CA MET A 280 -12.61 10.77 -12.11
C MET A 280 -11.32 11.31 -12.76
N MET A 281 -11.32 11.54 -14.07
CA MET A 281 -10.20 12.20 -14.75
C MET A 281 -9.97 13.62 -14.22
N TRP A 282 -11.04 14.40 -14.02
CA TRP A 282 -10.93 15.73 -13.42
C TRP A 282 -10.44 15.68 -11.97
N ASN A 283 -10.89 14.70 -11.19
CA ASN A 283 -10.40 14.45 -9.83
C ASN A 283 -8.88 14.18 -9.81
N LEU A 284 -8.36 13.39 -10.77
CA LEU A 284 -6.92 13.18 -10.90
C LEU A 284 -6.16 14.46 -11.29
N VAL A 285 -6.74 15.32 -12.13
CA VAL A 285 -6.16 16.63 -12.44
C VAL A 285 -6.12 17.53 -11.20
N VAL A 286 -7.18 17.53 -10.39
CA VAL A 286 -7.20 18.24 -9.10
C VAL A 286 -6.08 17.72 -8.21
N ILE A 287 -5.81 16.41 -8.21
CA ILE A 287 -4.71 15.82 -7.45
C ILE A 287 -3.35 16.42 -7.83
N LEU A 288 -3.10 16.62 -9.13
CA LEU A 288 -1.86 17.21 -9.63
C LEU A 288 -1.67 18.67 -9.20
N SER A 289 -2.76 19.37 -8.87
CA SER A 289 -2.74 20.75 -8.39
C SER A 289 -2.45 20.88 -6.88
N PHE A 290 -2.45 19.78 -6.12
CA PHE A 290 -2.21 19.84 -4.69
C PHE A 290 -0.78 20.28 -4.38
N ASN A 291 -0.70 21.42 -3.69
CA ASN A 291 0.50 21.91 -3.05
C ASN A 291 0.40 21.77 -1.53
N TYR A 292 1.55 21.80 -0.85
CA TYR A 292 1.64 21.60 0.60
C TYR A 292 0.75 22.54 1.45
N GLN A 293 0.51 23.77 0.98
CA GLN A 293 -0.38 24.72 1.66
C GLN A 293 -1.87 24.42 1.50
N ASN A 294 -2.23 23.65 0.46
CA ASN A 294 -3.62 23.27 0.22
C ASN A 294 -3.96 21.99 0.98
N ILE A 295 -3.06 21.00 1.04
CA ILE A 295 -3.38 19.70 1.67
C ILE A 295 -3.66 19.82 3.17
N THR A 296 -3.10 20.82 3.86
CA THR A 296 -3.34 21.07 5.29
C THR A 296 -4.69 21.77 5.57
N LYS A 297 -5.49 22.06 4.54
CA LYS A 297 -6.86 22.59 4.70
C LYS A 297 -7.86 21.45 4.76
N LYS A 298 -8.90 21.62 5.57
CA LYS A 298 -9.96 20.62 5.74
C LYS A 298 -10.61 20.25 4.43
N GLU A 299 -11.03 21.24 3.63
CA GLU A 299 -11.78 21.01 2.39
C GLU A 299 -10.94 20.21 1.39
N SER A 300 -9.67 20.58 1.25
CA SER A 300 -8.73 19.90 0.35
C SER A 300 -8.45 18.46 0.77
N LEU A 301 -8.25 18.19 2.06
CA LEU A 301 -8.07 16.83 2.56
C LEU A 301 -9.33 15.99 2.34
N LEU A 302 -10.51 16.55 2.60
CA LEU A 302 -11.79 15.86 2.37
C LEU A 302 -12.01 15.55 0.89
N SER A 303 -11.74 16.50 0.00
CA SER A 303 -11.78 16.25 -1.44
C SER A 303 -10.84 15.12 -1.82
N LEU A 304 -9.62 15.12 -1.30
CA LEU A 304 -8.63 14.09 -1.58
C LEU A 304 -9.09 12.70 -1.10
N LEU A 305 -9.56 12.60 0.14
CA LEU A 305 -10.11 11.37 0.70
C LEU A 305 -11.29 10.85 -0.12
N HIS A 306 -12.16 11.75 -0.60
CA HIS A 306 -13.28 11.42 -1.45
C HIS A 306 -12.84 10.90 -2.83
N ILE A 307 -11.80 11.47 -3.43
CA ILE A 307 -11.27 11.00 -4.72
C ILE A 307 -10.76 9.57 -4.62
N PHE A 308 -9.96 9.26 -3.60
CA PHE A 308 -9.54 7.89 -3.37
C PHE A 308 -10.72 7.02 -2.96
N GLY A 309 -11.65 7.58 -2.20
CA GLY A 309 -12.82 6.90 -1.69
C GLY A 309 -13.87 6.47 -2.72
N PHE A 310 -13.90 7.11 -3.89
CA PHE A 310 -14.83 6.79 -4.98
C PHE A 310 -14.60 5.40 -5.59
N THR A 311 -13.49 4.75 -5.27
CA THR A 311 -13.07 3.49 -5.87
C THR A 311 -13.65 2.24 -5.19
N PHE A 312 -14.61 2.39 -4.27
CA PHE A 312 -14.92 1.32 -3.31
C PHE A 312 -16.41 0.98 -3.05
N ASP A 313 -16.60 -0.23 -2.49
CA ASP A 313 -17.87 -0.84 -2.10
C ASP A 313 -18.57 -0.10 -0.94
N SER A 314 -19.77 -0.57 -0.57
CA SER A 314 -20.61 0.03 0.48
C SER A 314 -19.93 0.15 1.85
N GLN A 315 -19.13 -0.83 2.28
CA GLN A 315 -18.45 -0.80 3.58
C GLN A 315 -17.33 0.24 3.65
N ASP A 316 -16.53 0.31 2.59
CA ASP A 316 -15.43 1.29 2.48
C ASP A 316 -16.00 2.71 2.42
N LYS A 317 -17.15 2.90 1.76
CA LYS A 317 -17.90 4.17 1.76
C LYS A 317 -18.33 4.57 3.17
N HIS A 318 -18.80 3.64 4.00
CA HIS A 318 -19.15 3.96 5.39
C HIS A 318 -17.93 4.39 6.22
N PHE A 319 -16.79 3.70 6.07
CA PHE A 319 -15.55 4.10 6.74
C PHE A 319 -15.10 5.50 6.30
N LEU A 320 -15.15 5.80 5.00
CA LEU A 320 -14.84 7.11 4.44
C LEU A 320 -15.76 8.20 4.98
N THR A 321 -17.08 7.97 4.98
CA THR A 321 -18.05 8.93 5.51
C THR A 321 -17.82 9.17 7.00
N ASN A 322 -17.57 8.12 7.77
CA ASN A 322 -17.25 8.25 9.19
C ASN A 322 -15.96 9.05 9.41
N LEU A 323 -14.92 8.80 8.60
CA LEU A 323 -13.65 9.52 8.67
C LEU A 323 -13.81 10.99 8.28
N SER A 324 -14.59 11.30 7.23
CA SER A 324 -14.86 12.69 6.83
C SER A 324 -15.66 13.44 7.89
N ASP A 325 -16.66 12.80 8.48
CA ASP A 325 -17.50 13.37 9.53
C ASP A 325 -16.72 13.56 10.84
N ALA A 326 -15.77 12.67 11.11
CA ALA A 326 -14.93 12.75 12.29
C ALA A 326 -13.98 13.96 12.25
N ILE A 327 -13.53 14.39 11.08
CA ILE A 327 -12.61 15.54 10.96
C ILE A 327 -13.39 16.84 11.18
N ILE A 328 -13.27 17.41 12.37
CA ILE A 328 -13.97 18.65 12.74
C ILE A 328 -13.19 19.86 12.21
N ASN A 329 -11.90 19.95 12.54
CA ASN A 329 -11.07 21.11 12.22
C ASN A 329 -9.62 20.72 11.94
N ILE A 330 -8.94 21.49 11.08
CA ILE A 330 -7.51 21.35 10.80
C ILE A 330 -6.86 22.72 10.91
N GLN A 331 -5.86 22.84 11.78
CA GLN A 331 -5.05 24.05 11.93
C GLN A 331 -3.60 23.74 11.57
N SER A 332 -2.95 24.67 10.88
CA SER A 332 -1.52 24.55 10.54
C SER A 332 -0.77 25.77 11.06
N GLN A 333 0.38 25.53 11.67
CA GLN A 333 1.23 26.58 12.24
C GLN A 333 2.69 26.33 11.84
N PRO A 334 3.45 27.37 11.43
CA PRO A 334 4.87 27.21 11.17
C PRO A 334 5.61 26.96 12.49
N THR A 335 6.51 25.99 12.52
CA THR A 335 7.35 25.66 13.67
C THR A 335 8.82 25.58 13.25
N TYR A 336 9.73 25.76 14.20
CA TYR A 336 11.17 25.68 13.98
C TYR A 336 11.77 24.66 14.92
N LYS A 337 12.57 23.74 14.37
CA LYS A 337 13.35 22.80 15.15
C LYS A 337 14.81 22.88 14.78
N VAL A 338 15.65 22.75 15.81
CA VAL A 338 17.09 22.62 15.64
C VAL A 338 17.38 21.15 15.44
N HIS A 339 17.94 20.79 14.29
CA HIS A 339 18.42 19.43 14.04
C HIS A 339 19.92 19.52 13.74
N GLY A 340 20.75 18.96 14.64
CA GLY A 340 22.18 19.22 14.64
C GLY A 340 22.48 20.70 14.90
N CYS A 341 23.19 21.36 13.97
CA CYS A 341 23.53 22.78 14.04
C CYS A 341 22.67 23.68 13.14
N ILE A 342 21.63 23.14 12.49
CA ILE A 342 20.83 23.87 11.50
C ILE A 342 19.40 24.01 12.02
N THR A 343 18.87 25.23 11.97
CA THR A 343 17.45 25.51 12.19
C THR A 343 16.68 25.14 10.93
N ARG A 344 15.81 24.14 11.05
CA ARG A 344 14.86 23.78 9.98
C ARG A 344 13.51 24.38 10.30
N ARG A 345 12.86 24.92 9.28
CA ARG A 345 11.46 25.34 9.35
C ARG A 345 10.58 24.16 8.95
N GLY A 346 9.54 23.91 9.72
CA GLY A 346 8.53 22.90 9.45
C GLY A 346 7.12 23.44 9.69
N ILE A 347 6.14 22.56 9.59
CA ILE A 347 4.75 22.86 9.90
C ILE A 347 4.24 21.86 10.93
N LEU A 348 3.59 22.38 11.96
CA LEU A 348 2.78 21.62 12.89
C LEU A 348 1.33 21.65 12.40
N VAL A 349 0.79 20.48 12.10
CA VAL A 349 -0.61 20.28 11.74
C VAL A 349 -1.33 19.73 12.97
N THR A 350 -2.39 20.40 13.39
CA THR A 350 -3.25 19.97 14.50
C THR A 350 -4.64 19.67 13.94
N ILE A 351 -5.08 18.41 14.07
CA ILE A 351 -6.42 17.97 13.64
C ILE A 351 -7.28 17.71 14.87
N SER A 352 -8.47 18.30 14.91
CA SER A 352 -9.50 17.96 15.89
C SER A 352 -10.40 16.88 15.30
N MET A 353 -10.49 15.72 15.95
CA MET A 353 -11.29 14.58 15.50
C MET A 353 -12.35 14.18 16.54
N ASP A 354 -13.54 13.82 16.07
CA ASP A 354 -14.58 13.16 16.85
C ASP A 354 -14.31 11.64 16.88
N GLU A 355 -13.91 11.14 18.04
CA GLU A 355 -13.60 9.73 18.23
C GLU A 355 -14.83 8.81 18.22
N THR A 356 -16.07 9.32 18.32
CA THR A 356 -17.28 8.47 18.38
C THR A 356 -17.60 7.76 17.06
N LYS A 357 -17.02 8.25 15.96
CA LYS A 357 -17.20 7.70 14.62
C LYS A 357 -16.33 6.47 14.35
N PHE A 358 -15.39 6.16 15.23
CA PHE A 358 -14.45 5.05 15.12
C PHE A 358 -14.75 3.95 16.14
N TYR A 359 -14.28 2.73 15.88
CA TYR A 359 -14.47 1.62 16.81
C TYR A 359 -13.63 1.76 18.08
N CYS A 360 -12.46 2.37 17.96
CA CYS A 360 -11.54 2.59 19.08
C CYS A 360 -10.58 3.75 18.83
N LEU A 361 -9.95 4.27 19.88
CA LEU A 361 -8.90 5.29 19.78
C LEU A 361 -7.68 4.81 18.99
N GLY A 362 -7.44 3.50 18.93
CA GLY A 362 -6.34 2.94 18.15
C GLY A 362 -6.50 3.15 16.65
N GLU A 363 -7.74 3.19 16.15
CA GLU A 363 -8.03 3.45 14.75
C GLU A 363 -7.73 4.89 14.36
N VAL A 364 -8.08 5.84 15.25
CA VAL A 364 -7.67 7.25 15.15
C VAL A 364 -6.15 7.37 15.12
N TYR A 365 -5.46 6.60 15.97
CA TYR A 365 -4.01 6.59 16.02
C TYR A 365 -3.38 6.08 14.71
N LYS A 366 -3.88 4.97 14.17
CA LYS A 366 -3.46 4.42 12.88
C LYS A 366 -3.65 5.42 11.74
N ILE A 367 -4.83 6.05 11.65
CA ILE A 367 -5.12 7.07 10.64
C ILE A 367 -4.15 8.25 10.77
N GLY A 368 -3.84 8.67 12.00
CA GLY A 368 -2.87 9.74 12.23
C GLY A 368 -1.46 9.40 11.77
N LEU A 369 -0.99 8.15 11.95
CA LEU A 369 0.28 7.72 11.38
C LEU A 369 0.27 7.89 9.85
N ILE A 370 -0.78 7.43 9.18
CA ILE A 370 -0.92 7.54 7.71
C ILE A 370 -0.95 9.00 7.27
N LEU A 371 -1.72 9.85 7.93
CA LEU A 371 -1.80 11.28 7.63
C LEU A 371 -0.46 11.99 7.89
N SER A 372 0.31 11.57 8.90
CA SER A 372 1.64 12.12 9.17
C SER A 372 2.59 11.86 7.98
N HIS A 373 2.63 10.63 7.47
CA HIS A 373 3.42 10.28 6.28
C HIS A 373 2.89 10.95 5.01
N LEU A 374 1.56 11.06 4.86
CA LEU A 374 0.92 11.78 3.77
C LEU A 374 1.38 13.24 3.76
N PHE A 375 1.26 13.99 4.86
CA PHE A 375 1.68 15.39 4.88
C PHE A 375 3.18 15.55 4.65
N ALA A 376 4.01 14.63 5.17
CA ALA A 376 5.45 14.66 4.95
C ALA A 376 5.84 14.53 3.47
N SER A 377 5.16 13.70 2.70
CA SER A 377 5.44 13.54 1.26
C SER A 377 5.21 14.82 0.43
N PHE A 378 4.35 15.73 0.89
CA PHE A 378 4.16 17.04 0.26
C PHE A 378 5.15 18.10 0.75
N ALA A 379 5.83 17.86 1.87
CA ALA A 379 6.85 18.76 2.41
C ALA A 379 8.14 18.66 1.57
N ALA A 380 8.79 19.81 1.37
CA ALA A 380 10.09 19.88 0.72
C ALA A 380 11.17 19.17 1.55
N ILE A 381 12.25 18.69 0.91
CA ILE A 381 13.33 17.94 1.56
C ILE A 381 14.00 18.67 2.74
N ASN A 382 13.98 20.01 2.72
CA ASN A 382 14.55 20.86 3.77
C ASN A 382 13.53 21.24 4.87
N SER A 383 12.32 20.68 4.82
CA SER A 383 11.23 20.92 5.75
C SER A 383 10.87 19.63 6.51
N PHE A 384 10.11 19.77 7.59
CA PHE A 384 9.52 18.65 8.31
C PHE A 384 8.03 18.92 8.58
N CYS A 385 7.28 17.85 8.82
CA CYS A 385 5.89 17.89 9.23
C CYS A 385 5.74 17.22 10.59
N GLU A 386 4.97 17.86 11.46
CA GLU A 386 4.51 17.29 12.72
C GLU A 386 3.00 17.22 12.70
N LEU A 387 2.45 16.13 13.23
CA LEU A 387 1.02 15.95 13.36
C LEU A 387 0.67 15.81 14.84
N ASN A 388 -0.35 16.55 15.25
CA ASN A 388 -1.06 16.34 16.50
C ASN A 388 -2.53 16.06 16.18
N ILE A 389 -3.10 15.02 16.78
CA ILE A 389 -4.53 14.77 16.73
C ILE A 389 -5.11 14.99 18.13
N ILE A 390 -6.14 15.82 18.22
CA ILE A 390 -6.88 16.11 19.44
C ILE A 390 -8.24 15.41 19.33
N CYS A 391 -8.46 14.43 20.19
CA CYS A 391 -9.76 13.77 20.34
C CYS A 391 -10.68 14.65 21.19
N VAL A 392 -11.83 15.07 20.65
CA VAL A 392 -12.66 16.13 21.24
C VAL A 392 -13.34 15.71 22.53
N LEU A 393 -13.81 14.46 22.64
CA LEU A 393 -14.58 14.01 23.82
C LEU A 393 -13.69 13.58 24.98
N SER A 394 -12.63 12.84 24.68
CA SER A 394 -11.66 12.33 25.63
C SER A 394 -10.59 13.36 25.99
N ASN A 395 -10.50 14.45 25.24
CA ASN A 395 -9.45 15.48 25.34
C ASN A 395 -8.03 14.88 25.30
N THR A 396 -7.88 13.74 24.62
CA THR A 396 -6.59 13.05 24.46
C THR A 396 -5.87 13.63 23.26
N ILE A 397 -4.58 13.94 23.45
CA ILE A 397 -3.71 14.44 22.38
C ILE A 397 -2.75 13.32 21.98
N PHE A 398 -2.80 12.94 20.71
CA PHE A 398 -1.83 12.06 20.08
C PHE A 398 -0.82 12.89 19.31
N THR A 399 0.45 12.78 19.70
CA THR A 399 1.57 13.40 18.99
C THR A 399 2.31 12.33 18.20
N TYR A 400 2.46 12.56 16.91
CA TYR A 400 3.13 11.64 16.00
C TYR A 400 4.61 11.99 15.84
N PRO A 401 5.47 11.01 15.51
CA PRO A 401 6.89 11.28 15.26
C PRO A 401 7.06 12.30 14.11
N VAL A 402 8.14 13.08 14.20
CA VAL A 402 8.48 14.06 13.17
C VAL A 402 8.82 13.34 11.87
N GLN A 403 8.16 13.72 10.79
CA GLN A 403 8.42 13.17 9.47
C GLN A 403 9.10 14.23 8.60
N PHE A 404 10.20 13.86 7.96
CA PHE A 404 10.94 14.75 7.07
C PHE A 404 10.33 14.74 5.66
N GLY A 405 10.42 15.88 4.99
CA GLY A 405 9.95 15.99 3.61
C GLY A 405 10.80 15.17 2.65
N ASN A 406 10.16 14.59 1.65
CA ASN A 406 10.84 13.79 0.60
C ASN A 406 10.73 14.43 -0.78
N LYS A 407 10.04 15.57 -0.92
CA LYS A 407 9.89 16.25 -2.20
C LYS A 407 11.18 16.97 -2.56
N ALA A 408 11.77 16.60 -3.70
CA ALA A 408 12.92 17.29 -4.27
C ALA A 408 12.60 18.77 -4.47
N LEU A 409 13.58 19.64 -4.20
CA LEU A 409 13.47 21.06 -4.49
C LEU A 409 13.53 21.22 -6.01
N LEU A 410 12.47 21.79 -6.59
CA LEU A 410 12.46 22.22 -7.98
C LEU A 410 13.19 23.56 -8.14
#